data_AF-A0A929VK83-F1
#
_entry.id   AF-A0A929VK83-F1
#
_cell.length_a   1.000
_cell.length_b   1.000
_cell.length_c   1.000
_cell.angle_alpha   90.00
_cell.angle_beta   90.00
_cell.angle_gamma   90.00
#
_symmetry.space_group_name_H-M   'P 1'
#
loop_
_entity.id
_entity.type
_entity.pdbx_description
1 polymer ?
#
loop_
_entity_poly.entity_id
_entity_poly.type
_entity_poly.pdbx_seq_one_letter_code
_entity_poly.pdbx_strand_id
1 'polypeptide(L)'
;MNELLLIFSVILIFSSTVMFFRFFGVIGLCCITVFATITANIEVLLLVNAFGMEQTLGNILFASSFLCTDIASEIYGKKVSNKIVNIGICTSLLFMVLTQPWLMYIPSP
;
A
#
# COMPACT_ATOMS: atom_id res chain seq x y z
N MET A 1 -10.94 -20.05 -7.02
CA MET A 1 -9.92 -20.10 -5.92
C MET A 1 -9.31 -18.73 -5.73
N ASN A 2 -8.85 -18.10 -6.81
CA ASN A 2 -8.32 -16.73 -6.80
C ASN A 2 -9.33 -15.70 -6.30
N GLU A 3 -10.63 -15.89 -6.56
CA GLU A 3 -11.68 -14.98 -6.10
C GLU A 3 -11.78 -14.96 -4.57
N LEU A 4 -11.67 -16.14 -3.94
CA LEU A 4 -11.78 -16.27 -2.48
C LEU A 4 -10.53 -15.71 -1.78
N LEU A 5 -9.35 -15.92 -2.37
CA LEU A 5 -8.11 -15.27 -1.92
C LEU A 5 -8.19 -13.75 -2.07
N LEU A 6 -8.75 -13.25 -3.18
CA LEU A 6 -8.89 -11.82 -3.42
C LEU A 6 -9.84 -11.18 -2.42
N ILE A 7 -11.02 -11.78 -2.19
CA ILE A 7 -11.97 -11.32 -1.17
C ILE A 7 -11.32 -11.32 0.22
N PHE A 8 -10.59 -12.38 0.57
CA PHE A 8 -9.86 -12.45 1.83
C PHE A 8 -8.82 -11.33 1.95
N SER A 9 -8.02 -11.08 0.91
CA SER A 9 -7.04 -10.00 0.88
C SER A 9 -7.67 -8.63 1.05
N VAL A 10 -8.81 -8.37 0.39
CA VAL A 10 -9.57 -7.12 0.56
C VAL A 10 -9.98 -6.94 2.02
N ILE A 11 -10.61 -7.95 2.62
CA ILE A 11 -11.04 -7.90 4.01
C ILE A 11 -9.85 -7.66 4.93
N LEU A 12 -8.75 -8.38 4.73
CA LEU A 12 -7.55 -8.28 5.56
C LEU A 12 -6.92 -6.89 5.46
N ILE A 13 -6.69 -6.39 4.25
CA ILE A 13 -6.03 -5.09 4.01
C ILE A 13 -6.89 -3.94 4.54
N PHE A 14 -8.18 -3.92 4.21
CA PHE A 14 -9.08 -2.84 4.63
C PHE A 14 -9.33 -2.88 6.15
N SER A 15 -9.48 -4.07 6.73
CA SER A 15 -9.60 -4.20 8.19
C SER A 15 -8.33 -3.74 8.90
N SER A 16 -7.16 -4.08 8.36
CA SER A 16 -5.86 -3.63 8.89
C SER A 16 -5.75 -2.10 8.85
N THR A 17 -6.16 -1.45 7.76
CA THR A 17 -6.21 0.01 7.63
C THR A 17 -7.07 0.66 8.72
N VAL A 18 -8.30 0.17 8.90
CA VAL A 18 -9.21 0.70 9.92
C VAL A 18 -8.70 0.42 11.33
N MET A 19 -8.11 -0.76 11.55
CA MET A 19 -7.54 -1.15 12.84
C MET A 19 -6.35 -0.26 13.22
N PHE A 20 -5.42 -0.03 12.29
CA PHE A 20 -4.29 0.87 12.49
C PHE A 20 -4.75 2.30 12.74
N PHE A 21 -5.76 2.77 12.01
CA PHE A 21 -6.35 4.08 12.27
C PHE A 21 -6.97 4.16 13.68
N ARG A 22 -7.69 3.11 14.12
CA ARG A 22 -8.31 3.07 15.45
C ARG A 22 -7.29 3.12 16.59
N PHE A 23 -6.15 2.44 16.44
CA PHE A 23 -5.13 2.38 17.50
C PHE A 23 -4.11 3.53 17.47
N PHE A 24 -3.71 4.01 16.29
CA PHE A 24 -2.62 4.96 16.13
C PHE A 24 -3.03 6.29 15.47
N GLY A 25 -4.31 6.45 15.12
CA GLY A 25 -4.84 7.67 14.49
C GLY A 25 -4.12 8.02 13.19
N VAL A 26 -3.80 9.31 13.03
CA VAL A 26 -3.10 9.86 11.87
C VAL A 26 -1.74 9.21 11.60
N ILE A 27 -1.02 8.79 12.66
CA ILE A 27 0.28 8.14 12.52
C ILE A 27 0.08 6.74 11.94
N GLY A 28 -0.96 6.02 12.36
CA GLY A 28 -1.35 4.74 11.80
C GLY A 28 -1.65 4.81 10.31
N LEU A 29 -2.42 5.83 9.90
CA LEU A 29 -2.71 6.10 8.47
C LEU A 29 -1.44 6.40 7.68
N CYS A 30 -0.48 7.11 8.27
CA CYS A 30 0.82 7.35 7.64
C CYS A 30 1.58 6.04 7.42
N CYS A 31 1.69 5.19 8.46
CA CYS A 31 2.37 3.91 8.37
C CYS A 31 1.74 2.98 7.33
N ILE A 32 0.41 2.86 7.32
CA ILE A 32 -0.30 2.05 6.33
C ILE A 32 -0.13 2.61 4.92
N THR A 33 -0.19 3.93 4.73
CA THR A 33 0.04 4.54 3.41
C THR A 33 1.44 4.21 2.88
N VAL A 34 2.47 4.33 3.72
CA VAL A 34 3.86 4.01 3.33
C VAL A 34 3.99 2.52 2.99
N PHE A 35 3.47 1.64 3.86
CA PHE A 35 3.49 0.20 3.65
C PHE A 35 2.77 -0.21 2.36
N ALA A 36 1.56 0.31 2.15
CA ALA A 36 0.74 0.02 0.98
C ALA A 36 1.40 0.55 -0.30
N THR A 37 2.03 1.73 -0.28
CA THR A 37 2.73 2.28 -1.46
C THR A 37 3.91 1.39 -1.88
N ILE A 38 4.74 0.97 -0.94
CA ILE A 38 5.90 0.10 -1.23
C ILE A 38 5.42 -1.27 -1.71
N THR A 39 4.48 -1.87 -0.99
CA THR A 39 3.99 -3.22 -1.29
C THR A 39 3.22 -3.25 -2.61
N ALA A 40 2.41 -2.23 -2.91
CA ALA A 40 1.67 -2.13 -4.17
C ALA A 40 2.62 -2.10 -5.38
N ASN A 41 3.73 -1.38 -5.27
CA ASN A 41 4.73 -1.32 -6.34
C ASN A 41 5.39 -2.68 -6.62
N ILE A 42 5.46 -3.57 -5.62
CA ILE A 42 5.96 -4.94 -5.78
C ILE A 42 4.84 -5.85 -6.31
N GLU A 43 3.65 -5.79 -5.71
CA GLU A 43 2.51 -6.66 -6.05
C GLU A 43 1.89 -6.34 -7.41
N VAL A 44 2.07 -5.13 -7.95
CA VAL A 44 1.63 -4.78 -9.31
C VAL A 44 2.23 -5.71 -10.37
N LEU A 45 3.41 -6.29 -10.11
CA LEU A 45 4.07 -7.20 -11.04
C LEU A 45 3.34 -8.55 -11.17
N LEU A 46 2.48 -8.88 -10.21
CA LEU A 46 1.70 -10.12 -10.20
C LEU A 46 0.33 -9.90 -10.84
N LEU A 47 0.13 -10.52 -12.00
CA LEU A 47 -1.14 -10.58 -12.71
C LEU A 47 -1.92 -11.83 -12.29
N VAL A 48 -3.18 -11.65 -11.95
CA VAL A 48 -4.12 -12.71 -11.61
C VAL A 48 -5.40 -12.56 -12.41
N ASN A 49 -5.95 -13.69 -12.85
CA ASN A 49 -7.31 -13.74 -13.37
C ASN A 49 -8.27 -13.93 -12.21
N ALA A 50 -9.12 -12.93 -11.98
CA ALA A 50 -10.16 -12.95 -10.96
C ALA A 50 -11.43 -12.32 -11.53
N PHE A 51 -12.58 -12.94 -11.24
CA PHE A 51 -13.88 -12.53 -11.78
C PHE A 51 -13.92 -12.42 -13.32
N GLY A 52 -13.16 -13.29 -14.01
CA GLY A 52 -13.11 -13.33 -15.48
C GLY A 52 -12.33 -12.17 -16.12
N MET A 53 -11.64 -11.34 -15.33
CA MET A 53 -10.79 -10.26 -15.82
C MET A 53 -9.36 -10.40 -15.27
N GLU A 54 -8.39 -10.00 -16.09
CA GLU A 54 -7.00 -9.90 -15.65
C GLU A 54 -6.80 -8.60 -14.88
N GLN A 55 -6.25 -8.72 -13.68
CA GLN A 55 -5.95 -7.57 -12.83
C GLN A 55 -4.64 -7.80 -12.08
N THR A 56 -3.98 -6.71 -11.72
CA THR A 56 -2.79 -6.76 -10.87
C THR A 56 -3.20 -6.82 -9.41
N LEU A 57 -2.44 -7.57 -8.58
CA LEU A 57 -2.73 -7.65 -7.15
C LEU A 57 -2.59 -6.29 -6.44
N GLY A 58 -1.68 -5.44 -6.92
CA GLY A 58 -1.44 -4.12 -6.34
C GLY A 58 -2.65 -3.17 -6.35
N ASN A 59 -3.68 -3.42 -7.16
CA ASN A 59 -4.90 -2.61 -7.18
C ASN A 59 -5.60 -2.54 -5.81
N ILE A 60 -5.60 -3.64 -5.04
CA ILE A 60 -6.25 -3.66 -3.72
C ILE A 60 -5.49 -2.77 -2.72
N LEU A 61 -4.16 -2.80 -2.77
CA LEU A 61 -3.30 -1.97 -1.93
C LEU A 61 -3.40 -0.48 -2.30
N PHE A 62 -3.53 -0.16 -3.58
CA PHE A 62 -3.82 1.21 -4.02
C PHE A 62 -5.20 1.68 -3.53
N ALA A 63 -6.23 0.85 -3.62
CA ALA A 63 -7.56 1.18 -3.09
C ALA A 63 -7.51 1.44 -1.57
N SER A 64 -6.74 0.64 -0.82
CA SER A 64 -6.51 0.88 0.61
C SER A 64 -5.74 2.17 0.88
N SER A 65 -4.80 2.54 0.03
CA SER A 65 -4.08 3.81 0.14
C SER A 65 -5.01 5.00 -0.08
N PHE A 66 -5.93 4.92 -1.05
CA PHE A 66 -6.96 5.94 -1.25
C PHE A 66 -7.90 6.06 -0.05
N LEU A 67 -8.33 4.92 0.51
CA LEU A 67 -9.10 4.93 1.76
C LEU A 67 -8.36 5.65 2.89
N CYS A 68 -7.05 5.42 3.04
CA CYS A 68 -6.25 6.13 4.05
C CYS A 68 -6.25 7.63 3.83
N THR A 69 -6.08 8.08 2.57
CA THR A 69 -6.05 9.51 2.24
C THR A 69 -7.41 10.17 2.42
N ASP A 70 -8.49 9.46 2.12
CA ASP A 70 -9.86 9.93 2.31
C ASP A 70 -10.16 10.13 3.79
N ILE A 71 -9.91 9.11 4.62
CA ILE A 71 -10.05 9.19 6.09
C ILE A 71 -9.19 10.35 6.64
N ALA A 72 -7.93 10.45 6.20
CA ALA A 72 -7.05 11.52 6.65
C ALA A 72 -7.57 12.91 6.24
N SER A 73 -8.12 13.04 5.04
CA SER A 73 -8.64 14.30 4.51
C SER A 73 -9.92 14.75 5.21
N GLU A 74 -10.78 13.80 5.57
CA GLU A 74 -12.06 14.06 6.23
C GLU A 74 -11.89 14.40 7.72
N ILE A 75 -11.00 13.68 8.42
CA ILE A 75 -10.83 13.83 9.88
C ILE A 75 -9.78 14.87 10.24
N TYR A 76 -8.65 14.91 9.52
CA TYR A 76 -7.51 15.79 9.84
C TYR A 76 -7.31 16.91 8.81
N GLY A 77 -8.13 16.95 7.76
CA GLY A 77 -8.07 17.96 6.71
C GLY A 77 -7.01 17.68 5.63
N LYS A 78 -7.17 18.38 4.50
CA LYS A 78 -6.31 18.21 3.31
C LYS A 78 -4.82 18.45 3.56
N LYS A 79 -4.45 19.38 4.44
CA LYS A 79 -3.03 19.68 4.73
C LYS A 79 -2.31 18.46 5.31
N VAL A 80 -2.97 17.73 6.20
CA VAL A 80 -2.42 16.54 6.84
C VAL A 80 -2.40 15.36 5.86
N SER A 81 -3.49 15.16 5.12
CA SER A 81 -3.55 14.13 4.08
C SER A 81 -2.44 14.29 3.03
N ASN A 82 -2.22 15.50 2.51
CA ASN A 82 -1.12 15.79 1.58
C ASN A 82 0.26 15.49 2.19
N LYS A 83 0.45 15.75 3.50
CA LYS A 83 1.71 15.43 4.17
C LYS A 83 1.94 13.91 4.23
N ILE A 84 0.90 13.13 4.51
CA ILE A 84 0.97 11.66 4.51
C ILE A 84 1.33 11.14 3.11
N VAL A 85 0.67 11.65 2.06
CA VAL A 85 0.95 11.26 0.67
C VAL A 85 2.39 11.61 0.29
N ASN A 86 2.85 12.82 0.60
CA ASN A 86 4.23 13.22 0.32
C ASN A 86 5.24 12.34 1.04
N ILE A 87 4.97 11.95 2.29
CA ILE A 87 5.82 11.00 3.02
C ILE A 87 5.82 9.63 2.32
N GLY A 88 4.67 9.13 1.88
CA GLY A 88 4.54 7.90 1.10
C GLY A 88 5.41 7.93 -0.17
N ILE A 89 5.28 8.99 -0.96
CA ILE A 89 6.04 9.19 -2.21
C ILE A 89 7.55 9.26 -1.92
N CYS A 90 7.97 10.12 -0.99
CA CYS A 90 9.39 10.27 -0.63
C CYS A 90 9.99 8.95 -0.14
N THR A 91 9.25 8.19 0.68
CA THR A 91 9.73 6.91 1.21
C THR A 91 9.81 5.85 0.11
N SER A 92 8.84 5.81 -0.81
CA SER A 92 8.87 4.90 -1.95
C SER A 92 10.04 5.21 -2.91
N LEU A 93 10.35 6.49 -3.14
CA LEU A 93 11.51 6.89 -3.93
C LEU A 93 12.81 6.48 -3.23
N LEU A 94 12.92 6.71 -1.93
CA LEU A 94 14.06 6.29 -1.13
C LEU A 94 14.25 4.77 -1.19
N PHE A 95 13.17 3.98 -1.06
CA PHE A 95 13.21 2.53 -1.21
C PHE A 95 13.71 2.11 -2.61
N MET A 96 13.19 2.75 -3.66
CA MET A 96 13.60 2.47 -5.04
C MET A 96 15.09 2.73 -5.27
N VAL A 97 15.64 3.82 -4.73
CA VAL A 97 17.07 4.14 -4.85
C VAL A 97 17.92 3.17 -4.01
N LEU A 98 17.51 2.87 -2.77
CA LEU A 98 18.24 1.98 -1.88
C LEU A 98 18.30 0.53 -2.39
N THR A 99 17.32 0.10 -3.16
CA THR A 99 17.29 -1.25 -3.74
C THR A 99 18.16 -1.38 -4.99
N GLN A 100 18.59 -0.29 -5.64
CA GLN A 100 19.44 -0.37 -6.85
C GLN A 100 20.79 -1.06 -6.59
N PRO A 101 21.57 -0.71 -5.53
CA PRO A 101 22.81 -1.42 -5.24
C PRO A 101 22.60 -2.90 -4.92
N TRP A 102 21.44 -3.28 -4.35
CA TRP A 102 21.15 -4.67 -3.99
C TRP A 102 21.17 -5.60 -5.21
N LEU A 103 20.69 -5.11 -6.35
CA LEU A 103 20.68 -5.84 -7.62
C LEU A 103 22.08 -6.02 -8.22
N MET A 104 23.08 -5.27 -7.77
CA MET A 104 24.46 -5.34 -8.26
C MET A 104 25.34 -6.30 -7.45
N TYR A 105 24.88 -6.78 -6.29
CA TYR A 105 25.64 -7.77 -5.52
C TYR A 105 25.60 -9.13 -6.22
N ILE A 106 26.77 -9.76 -6.30
CA ILE A 106 26.90 -11.14 -6.77
C ILE A 106 26.58 -12.04 -5.56
N PRO A 107 25.50 -12.84 -5.61
CA PRO A 107 25.15 -13.71 -4.49
C PRO A 107 26.23 -14.78 -4.29
N SER A 108 26.52 -15.08 -3.02
CA SER A 108 27.32 -16.26 -2.67
C SER A 108 26.57 -17.55 -3.08
N PRO A 109 27.29 -18.62 -3.45
CA PRO A 109 26.69 -19.90 -3.80
C PRO A 109 25.87 -20.52 -2.65
#